data_AF-A0A7W8ZLU8-F1
#
_entry.id   AF-A0A7W8ZLU8-F1
#
_cell.length_a   1.000
_cell.length_b   1.000
_cell.length_c   1.000
_cell.angle_alpha   90.00
_cell.angle_beta   90.00
_cell.angle_gamma   90.00
#
_symmetry.space_group_name_H-M   'P 1'
#
loop_
_entity.id
_entity.type
_entity.pdbx_description
1 polymer ?
#
loop_
_entity_poly.entity_id
_entity_poly.type
_entity_poly.pdbx_seq_one_letter_code
_entity_poly.pdbx_strand_id
1 'polypeptide(L)'
;MKDTELNKLVDLIDEVKKIDSMILLHQDLDDSRFMVDQYEAKKTQLISKLIDELVSPGIQSPKSFSLIQLIIAKFYPSFDQYRITPDDEIFKLAAAI
;
A
#
# COMPACT_ATOMS: atom_id res chain seq x y z
N MET A 1 18.96 -1.22 6.88
CA MET A 1 18.65 -0.66 5.55
C MET A 1 19.94 -0.16 4.92
N LYS A 2 20.26 -0.72 3.76
CA LYS A 2 21.29 -0.22 2.85
C LYS A 2 20.73 0.98 2.07
N ASP A 3 21.58 1.89 1.63
CA ASP A 3 21.16 3.10 0.92
C ASP A 3 20.35 2.80 -0.35
N THR A 4 20.66 1.71 -1.05
CA THR A 4 19.92 1.26 -2.24
C THR A 4 18.46 0.89 -1.93
N GLU A 5 18.22 0.26 -0.79
CA GLU A 5 16.87 -0.16 -0.34
C GLU A 5 16.04 1.06 0.04
N LEU A 6 16.66 2.04 0.70
CA LEU A 6 16.02 3.32 1.03
C LEU A 6 15.64 4.10 -0.23
N ASN A 7 16.56 4.21 -1.20
CA ASN A 7 16.29 4.92 -2.45
C ASN A 7 15.12 4.29 -3.20
N LYS A 8 15.05 2.95 -3.27
CA LYS A 8 13.94 2.25 -3.90
C LYS A 8 12.59 2.55 -3.21
N LEU A 9 12.56 2.63 -1.88
CA LEU A 9 11.34 3.02 -1.14
C LEU A 9 10.94 4.46 -1.44
N VAL A 10 11.90 5.38 -1.52
CA VAL A 10 11.65 6.79 -1.87
C VAL A 10 11.08 6.90 -3.28
N ASP A 11 11.68 6.20 -4.24
CA ASP A 11 11.23 6.17 -5.64
C ASP A 11 9.78 5.68 -5.75
N LEU A 12 9.43 4.60 -5.03
CA LEU A 12 8.07 4.06 -4.98
C LEU A 12 7.07 5.07 -4.40
N ILE A 13 7.44 5.77 -3.33
CA ILE A 13 6.59 6.80 -2.72
C ILE A 13 6.36 7.96 -3.70
N ASP A 14 7.39 8.38 -4.42
CA ASP A 14 7.27 9.48 -5.38
C ASP A 14 6.46 9.07 -6.62
N GLU A 15 6.54 7.80 -7.05
CA GLU A 15 5.66 7.27 -8.10
C GLU A 15 4.19 7.27 -7.65
N VAL A 16 3.90 6.87 -6.40
CA VAL A 16 2.53 6.95 -5.83
C VAL A 16 2.01 8.38 -5.84
N LYS A 17 2.81 9.37 -5.41
CA LYS A 17 2.39 10.79 -5.43
C LYS A 17 2.10 11.29 -6.84
N LYS A 18 2.88 10.86 -7.84
CA LYS A 18 2.64 11.21 -9.25
C LYS A 18 1.31 10.64 -9.73
N ILE A 19 1.02 9.37 -9.42
CA ILE A 19 -0.27 8.76 -9.75
C ILE A 19 -1.42 9.47 -9.05
N ASP A 20 -1.29 9.84 -7.78
CA ASP A 20 -2.30 10.64 -7.08
C ASP A 20 -2.57 11.97 -7.79
N SER A 21 -1.52 12.63 -8.28
CA SER A 21 -1.65 13.88 -9.05
C SER A 21 -2.36 13.66 -10.38
N MET A 22 -2.13 12.52 -11.04
CA MET A 22 -2.82 12.16 -12.29
C MET A 22 -4.29 11.82 -12.09
N ILE A 23 -4.62 11.14 -10.99
CA ILE A 23 -6.02 10.88 -10.57
C ILE A 23 -6.73 12.22 -10.40
N LEU A 24 -6.19 13.12 -9.59
CA LEU A 24 -6.79 14.44 -9.34
C LEU A 24 -6.95 15.24 -10.64
N LEU A 25 -5.94 15.22 -11.51
CA LEU A 25 -6.00 15.93 -12.78
C LEU A 25 -7.14 15.42 -13.68
N HIS A 26 -7.29 14.09 -13.81
CA HIS A 26 -8.26 13.51 -14.77
C HIS A 26 -9.65 13.30 -14.18
N GLN A 27 -9.79 13.34 -12.85
CA GLN A 27 -11.08 13.21 -12.18
C GLN A 27 -12.03 14.36 -12.52
N ASP A 28 -11.49 15.53 -12.86
CA ASP A 28 -12.27 16.72 -13.23
C ASP A 28 -12.28 17.02 -14.74
N LEU A 29 -11.45 16.32 -15.53
CA LEU A 29 -11.25 16.62 -16.96
C LEU A 29 -11.93 15.63 -17.91
N ASP A 30 -12.22 14.41 -17.46
CA ASP A 30 -12.74 13.35 -18.33
C ASP A 30 -14.14 12.92 -17.85
N ASP A 31 -15.14 12.99 -18.75
CA ASP A 31 -16.48 12.45 -18.49
C ASP A 31 -16.45 10.92 -18.35
N SER A 32 -15.39 10.28 -18.88
CA SER A 32 -15.11 8.87 -18.74
C SER A 32 -14.22 8.59 -17.54
N ARG A 33 -14.69 7.73 -16.62
CA ARG A 33 -13.89 7.23 -15.50
C ARG A 33 -12.72 6.33 -15.90
N PHE A 34 -12.60 5.97 -17.18
CA PHE A 34 -11.62 5.01 -17.65
C PHE A 34 -10.18 5.34 -17.22
N MET A 35 -9.72 6.59 -17.43
CA MET A 35 -8.35 6.98 -17.08
C MET A 35 -8.13 6.95 -15.56
N VAL A 36 -9.09 7.44 -14.79
CA VAL A 36 -9.07 7.40 -13.33
C VAL A 36 -8.97 5.96 -12.83
N ASP A 37 -9.79 5.05 -13.36
CA ASP A 37 -9.77 3.63 -13.00
C ASP A 37 -8.40 2.98 -13.29
N GLN A 38 -7.76 3.32 -14.43
CA GLN A 38 -6.41 2.85 -14.75
C GLN A 38 -5.37 3.36 -13.75
N TYR A 39 -5.46 4.63 -13.35
CA TYR A 39 -4.55 5.21 -12.36
C TYR A 39 -4.77 4.62 -10.96
N GLU A 40 -6.01 4.38 -10.54
CA GLU A 40 -6.32 3.72 -9.27
C GLU A 40 -5.80 2.27 -9.23
N ALA A 41 -5.96 1.52 -10.31
CA ALA A 41 -5.38 0.19 -10.44
C ALA A 41 -3.85 0.22 -10.34
N LYS A 42 -3.21 1.19 -11.01
CA LYS A 42 -1.77 1.38 -10.94
C LYS A 42 -1.30 1.77 -9.52
N LYS A 43 -2.04 2.65 -8.84
CA LYS A 43 -1.79 3.03 -7.45
C LYS A 43 -1.80 1.81 -6.53
N THR A 44 -2.81 0.96 -6.68
CA THR A 44 -2.93 -0.29 -5.91
C THR A 44 -1.69 -1.17 -6.07
N GLN A 45 -1.23 -1.37 -7.32
CA GLN A 45 0.00 -2.14 -7.59
C GLN A 45 1.25 -1.53 -6.95
N LEU A 46 1.39 -0.20 -6.95
CA LEU A 46 2.53 0.47 -6.34
C LEU A 46 2.53 0.36 -4.82
N ILE A 47 1.36 0.45 -4.19
CA ILE A 47 1.20 0.24 -2.75
C ILE A 47 1.55 -1.21 -2.38
N SER A 48 1.11 -2.20 -3.16
CA SER A 48 1.52 -3.60 -2.95
C SER A 48 3.03 -3.76 -3.00
N LYS A 49 3.69 -3.20 -4.02
CA LYS A 49 5.16 -3.23 -4.12
C LYS A 49 5.88 -2.53 -2.96
N LEU A 50 5.31 -1.45 -2.45
CA LEU A 50 5.84 -0.75 -1.29
C LEU A 50 5.78 -1.63 -0.04
N ILE A 51 4.67 -2.35 0.16
CA ILE A 51 4.52 -3.31 1.25
C ILE A 51 5.54 -4.46 1.07
N ASP A 52 5.67 -5.01 -0.13
CA ASP A 52 6.63 -6.09 -0.43
C ASP A 52 8.07 -5.70 -0.05
N GLU A 53 8.50 -4.47 -0.35
CA GLU A 53 9.83 -4.01 0.07
C GLU A 53 9.94 -3.83 1.57
N LEU A 54 8.91 -3.32 2.25
CA LEU A 54 8.94 -3.13 3.70
C LEU A 54 8.98 -4.45 4.49
N VAL A 55 8.49 -5.56 3.90
CA VAL A 55 8.61 -6.91 4.47
C VAL A 55 9.86 -7.65 4.00
N SER A 56 10.65 -7.07 3.09
CA SER A 56 11.86 -7.72 2.59
C SER A 56 12.89 -7.96 3.70
N PRO A 57 13.71 -9.04 3.65
CA PRO A 57 14.61 -9.40 4.74
C PRO A 57 15.62 -8.31 5.16
N GLY A 58 15.99 -7.38 4.26
CA GLY A 58 16.91 -6.28 4.54
C GLY A 58 16.28 -5.07 5.26
N ILE A 59 14.95 -4.98 5.24
CA ILE A 59 14.17 -3.84 5.76
C ILE A 59 13.25 -4.26 6.92
N GLN A 60 12.81 -5.53 6.94
CA GLN A 60 11.88 -6.05 7.92
C GLN A 60 12.30 -5.70 9.36
N SER A 61 11.41 -5.02 10.06
CA SER A 61 11.63 -4.56 11.42
C SER A 61 10.30 -4.16 12.05
N PRO A 62 10.19 -4.05 13.38
CA PRO A 62 8.98 -3.53 14.03
C PRO A 62 8.54 -2.17 13.47
N LYS A 63 9.51 -1.33 13.08
CA LYS A 63 9.24 -0.03 12.44
C LYS A 63 8.66 -0.19 11.03
N SER A 64 9.15 -1.12 10.21
CA SER A 64 8.59 -1.35 8.88
C SER A 64 7.16 -1.89 8.96
N PHE A 65 6.86 -2.76 9.92
CA PHE A 65 5.49 -3.22 10.18
C PHE A 65 4.55 -2.09 10.64
N SER A 66 5.05 -1.19 11.49
CA SER A 66 4.29 0.01 11.89
C SER A 66 3.99 0.91 10.66
N LEU A 67 4.95 1.05 9.74
CA LEU A 67 4.74 1.78 8.49
C LEU A 67 3.72 1.09 7.59
N ILE A 68 3.74 -0.24 7.49
CA ILE A 68 2.75 -1.01 6.74
C ILE A 68 1.34 -0.77 7.31
N GLN A 69 1.18 -0.79 8.63
CA GLN A 69 -0.11 -0.46 9.27
C GLN A 69 -0.58 0.94 8.91
N LEU A 70 0.30 1.94 8.94
CA LEU A 70 -0.03 3.31 8.53
C LEU A 70 -0.40 3.41 7.05
N ILE A 71 0.29 2.67 6.17
CA ILE A 71 -0.03 2.60 4.74
C ILE A 71 -1.43 2.00 4.55
N ILE A 72 -1.73 0.88 5.21
CA ILE A 72 -3.03 0.23 5.11
C ILE A 72 -4.14 1.17 5.61
N ALA A 73 -3.97 1.78 6.80
CA ALA A 73 -4.95 2.71 7.34
C ALA A 73 -5.18 3.92 6.43
N LYS A 74 -4.13 4.43 5.78
CA LYS A 74 -4.22 5.58 4.88
C LYS A 74 -4.91 5.26 3.55
N PHE A 75 -4.56 4.15 2.92
CA PHE A 75 -5.00 3.84 1.55
C PHE A 75 -6.21 2.89 1.51
N TYR A 76 -6.51 2.19 2.61
CA TYR A 76 -7.63 1.26 2.73
C TYR A 76 -8.43 1.49 4.03
N PRO A 77 -8.95 2.71 4.27
CA PRO A 77 -9.61 3.06 5.53
C PRO A 77 -10.87 2.21 5.82
N SER A 78 -11.48 1.60 4.80
CA SER A 78 -12.63 0.70 4.97
C SER A 78 -12.29 -0.60 5.71
N PHE A 79 -11.00 -0.98 5.82
CA PHE A 79 -10.58 -2.16 6.59
C PHE A 79 -10.69 -1.94 8.10
N ASP A 80 -10.69 -0.70 8.61
CA ASP A 80 -10.85 -0.41 10.04
C ASP A 80 -12.24 -0.80 10.59
N GLN A 81 -13.22 -0.98 9.69
CA GLN A 81 -14.57 -1.45 10.04
C GLN A 81 -14.57 -2.94 10.43
N TYR A 82 -13.58 -3.69 9.97
CA TYR A 82 -13.28 -5.03 10.41
C TYR A 82 -12.16 -4.92 11.46
N ARG A 83 -12.51 -4.51 12.68
CA ARG A 83 -11.69 -4.81 13.85
C ARG A 83 -11.66 -6.32 14.02
N ILE A 84 -10.79 -6.96 13.25
CA ILE A 84 -10.46 -8.36 13.35
C ILE A 84 -9.60 -8.46 14.60
N THR A 85 -10.12 -9.11 15.62
CA THR A 85 -9.37 -9.52 16.80
C THR A 85 -8.22 -10.41 16.31
N PRO A 86 -6.94 -10.07 16.60
CA PRO A 86 -5.78 -10.81 16.09
C PRO A 86 -5.85 -12.32 16.37
N ASP A 87 -6.48 -12.69 17.49
CA ASP A 87 -6.68 -14.07 17.90
C ASP A 87 -7.53 -14.84 16.86
N ASP A 88 -8.60 -14.26 16.33
CA ASP A 88 -9.53 -15.01 15.46
C ASP A 88 -8.92 -15.42 14.12
N GLU A 89 -7.95 -14.66 13.58
CA GLU A 89 -7.29 -14.99 12.32
C GLU A 89 -6.07 -15.89 12.49
N ILE A 90 -5.28 -15.73 13.56
CA ILE A 90 -4.17 -16.66 13.85
C ILE A 90 -4.72 -18.07 14.08
N PHE A 91 -5.85 -18.20 14.79
CA PHE A 91 -6.51 -19.49 14.98
C PHE A 91 -7.05 -20.07 13.66
N LYS A 92 -7.57 -19.25 12.74
CA LYS A 92 -8.05 -19.72 11.42
C LYS A 92 -6.91 -20.11 10.48
N LEU A 93 -5.81 -19.37 10.47
CA LEU A 93 -4.62 -19.69 9.69
C LEU A 93 -3.95 -20.97 10.21
N ALA A 94 -3.84 -21.12 11.53
CA ALA A 94 -3.32 -22.34 12.14
C ALA A 94 -4.22 -23.57 11.91
N ALA A 95 -5.54 -23.38 11.77
CA ALA A 95 -6.48 -24.45 11.47
C ALA A 95 -6.49 -24.88 9.99
N ALA A 96 -5.86 -24.10 9.10
CA ALA A 96 -5.83 -24.35 7.65
C ALA A 96 -4.53 -25.01 7.16
N ILE A 97 -3.60 -25.33 8.08
CA ILE A 97 -2.30 -25.97 7.82
C ILE A 97 -2.28 -27.32 8.55
#